data_AF-A0A136LW21-F1
#
_entry.id   AF-A0A136LW21-F1
#
_cell.length_a   1.000
_cell.length_b   1.000
_cell.length_c   1.000
_cell.angle_alpha   90.00
_cell.angle_beta   90.00
_cell.angle_gamma   90.00
#
_symmetry.space_group_name_H-M   'P 1'
#
loop_
_entity.id
_entity.type
_entity.pdbx_description
1 polymer ?
#
loop_
_entity_poly.entity_id
_entity_poly.type
_entity_poly.pdbx_seq_one_letter_code
_entity_poly.pdbx_strand_id
1 'polypeptide(L)'
;MREQLIPLKNRQSSERYKVWLKQAHYDLKAAEFSLEHGFNEWAAYQSEQAVEKALKAVIIHGGWRAPRIHKLQVLIGLANEVNDEFRNTRLEFRHLESFTFISRYPFLLPDKEGTPHEIIRKADAAKALGQAQTLIDQINIILKHDPQPTTEVAHPVSEMYTQARVEERLVEVKENLVREFDPERIILFGRFARTMEPKQPSTLDILIIAETEEPFIERIKRARKATKGGVPVVEPLIYTPEEFTLMTEQKEETFLESAVEEGKVLYERSAEPTQS
;
A
#
# COMPACT_ATOMS: atom_id res chain seq x y z
N MET A 1 -20.84 -5.64 -8.10
CA MET A 1 -20.13 -5.78 -9.39
C MET A 1 -20.09 -4.52 -10.28
N ARG A 2 -20.53 -3.32 -9.83
CA ARG A 2 -20.62 -2.10 -10.69
C ARG A 2 -20.08 -0.78 -10.07
N GLU A 3 -19.40 -0.80 -8.91
CA GLU A 3 -19.24 0.42 -8.10
C GLU A 3 -17.85 1.10 -8.14
N GLN A 4 -16.82 0.48 -8.73
CA GLN A 4 -15.44 0.99 -8.56
C GLN A 4 -14.96 1.81 -9.75
N LEU A 5 -15.19 1.30 -10.96
CA LEU A 5 -14.93 2.03 -12.19
C LEU A 5 -16.27 2.53 -12.74
N ILE A 6 -16.43 3.85 -12.72
CA ILE A 6 -17.60 4.53 -13.27
C ILE A 6 -17.21 5.05 -14.65
N PRO A 7 -17.87 4.63 -15.74
CA PRO A 7 -17.54 5.12 -17.07
C PRO A 7 -17.68 6.64 -17.16
N LEU A 8 -16.83 7.28 -17.95
CA LEU A 8 -17.04 8.66 -18.36
C LEU A 8 -18.28 8.74 -19.26
N LYS A 9 -19.02 9.86 -19.17
CA LYS A 9 -20.25 10.07 -19.96
C LYS A 9 -19.97 9.98 -21.47
N ASN A 10 -18.81 10.44 -21.89
CA ASN A 10 -18.25 10.22 -23.22
C ASN A 10 -17.01 9.34 -23.06
N ARG A 11 -17.01 8.15 -23.66
CA ARG A 11 -15.87 7.20 -23.61
C ARG A 11 -14.68 7.62 -24.49
N GLN A 12 -14.81 8.70 -25.27
CA GLN A 12 -13.65 9.32 -25.92
C GLN A 12 -12.71 9.88 -24.85
N SER A 13 -11.40 9.65 -25.04
CA SER A 13 -10.32 10.02 -24.11
C SER A 13 -10.57 11.40 -23.53
N SER A 14 -10.95 11.47 -22.24
CA SER A 14 -11.16 12.75 -21.61
C SER A 14 -9.81 13.39 -21.39
N GLU A 15 -9.53 14.49 -22.09
CA GLU A 15 -8.37 15.37 -21.89
C GLU A 15 -8.12 15.74 -20.41
N ARG A 16 -9.10 15.49 -19.53
CA ARG A 16 -8.94 15.57 -18.08
C ARG A 16 -7.80 14.71 -17.54
N TYR A 17 -7.45 13.58 -18.15
CA TYR A 17 -6.28 12.80 -17.71
C TYR A 17 -5.00 13.64 -17.73
N LYS A 18 -4.86 14.58 -18.70
CA LYS A 18 -3.71 15.49 -18.81
C LYS A 18 -3.61 16.42 -17.60
N VAL A 19 -4.73 16.81 -17.00
CA VAL A 19 -4.74 17.63 -15.78
C VAL A 19 -4.22 16.84 -14.58
N TRP A 20 -4.61 15.56 -14.45
CA TRP A 20 -4.10 14.68 -13.40
C TRP A 20 -2.61 14.40 -13.57
N LEU A 21 -2.18 14.10 -14.80
CA LEU A 21 -0.77 13.89 -15.12
C LEU A 21 0.06 15.16 -14.86
N LYS A 22 -0.47 16.33 -15.21
CA LYS A 22 0.17 17.62 -14.91
C LYS A 22 0.34 17.83 -13.40
N GLN A 23 -0.65 17.48 -12.59
CA GLN A 23 -0.51 17.55 -11.14
C GLN A 23 0.51 16.54 -10.61
N ALA A 24 0.54 15.32 -11.15
CA ALA A 24 1.56 14.33 -10.80
C ALA A 24 2.99 14.87 -11.02
N HIS A 25 3.22 15.58 -12.13
CA HIS A 25 4.51 16.24 -12.40
C HIS A 25 4.85 17.35 -11.40
N TYR A 26 3.87 18.13 -10.95
CA TYR A 26 4.11 19.13 -9.90
C TYR A 26 4.42 18.50 -8.55
N ASP A 27 3.73 17.40 -8.20
CA ASP A 27 3.98 16.67 -6.96
C ASP A 27 5.37 16.02 -6.98
N LEU A 28 5.81 15.49 -8.12
CA LEU A 28 7.15 14.94 -8.30
C LEU A 28 8.24 16.01 -8.15
N LYS A 29 8.03 17.19 -8.75
CA LYS A 29 8.93 18.34 -8.57
C LYS A 29 8.98 18.82 -7.11
N ALA A 30 7.85 18.78 -6.41
CA ALA A 30 7.84 19.09 -4.98
C ALA A 30 8.66 18.06 -4.19
N ALA A 31 8.54 16.77 -4.53
CA ALA A 31 9.31 15.70 -3.90
C ALA A 31 10.81 15.86 -4.08
N GLU A 32 11.26 16.25 -5.29
CA GLU A 32 12.66 16.61 -5.56
C GLU A 32 13.13 17.74 -4.63
N PHE A 33 12.38 18.83 -4.56
CA PHE A 33 12.71 19.97 -3.72
C PHE A 33 12.77 19.60 -2.24
N SER A 34 11.81 18.81 -1.74
CA SER A 34 11.81 18.32 -0.36
C SER A 34 13.05 17.46 -0.06
N LEU A 35 13.47 16.59 -0.99
CA LEU A 35 14.66 15.76 -0.82
C LEU A 35 15.95 16.60 -0.78
N GLU A 36 16.05 17.60 -1.66
CA GLU A 36 17.19 18.52 -1.72
C GLU A 36 17.38 19.29 -0.40
N HIS A 37 16.27 19.64 0.27
CA HIS A 37 16.26 20.44 1.50
C HIS A 37 16.19 19.59 2.78
N GLY A 38 16.27 18.26 2.67
CA GLY A 38 16.34 17.37 3.83
C GLY A 38 14.99 16.98 4.44
N PHE A 39 13.87 17.33 3.82
CA PHE A 39 12.53 16.89 4.22
C PHE A 39 12.22 15.52 3.59
N ASN A 40 12.91 14.49 4.06
CA ASN A 40 12.90 13.14 3.47
C ASN A 40 11.51 12.48 3.54
N GLU A 41 10.80 12.67 4.64
CA GLU A 41 9.42 12.22 4.86
C GLU A 41 8.44 12.87 3.87
N TRP A 42 8.60 14.17 3.61
CA TRP A 42 7.81 14.87 2.60
C TRP A 42 8.15 14.42 1.19
N ALA A 43 9.44 14.23 0.89
CA ALA A 43 9.87 13.72 -0.40
C ALA A 43 9.27 12.33 -0.68
N ALA A 44 9.28 11.43 0.30
CA ALA A 44 8.67 10.11 0.17
C ALA A 44 7.14 10.20 -0.01
N TYR A 45 6.45 11.02 0.79
CA TYR A 45 5.00 11.22 0.68
C TYR A 45 4.59 11.84 -0.66
N GLN A 46 5.27 12.89 -1.09
CA GLN A 46 4.97 13.57 -2.36
C GLN A 46 5.27 12.67 -3.57
N SER A 47 6.31 11.84 -3.49
CA SER A 47 6.59 10.81 -4.50
C SER A 47 5.43 9.83 -4.65
N GLU A 48 4.81 9.40 -3.54
CA GLU A 48 3.64 8.52 -3.56
C GLU A 48 2.42 9.23 -4.16
N GLN A 49 2.20 10.47 -3.77
CA GLN A 49 1.11 11.31 -4.28
C GLN A 49 1.23 11.59 -5.79
N ALA A 50 2.46 11.75 -6.29
CA ALA A 50 2.73 11.91 -7.72
C ALA A 50 2.32 10.65 -8.49
N VAL A 51 2.75 9.47 -8.04
CA VAL A 51 2.38 8.19 -8.65
C VAL A 51 0.88 7.92 -8.54
N GLU A 52 0.25 8.19 -7.39
CA GLU A 52 -1.19 8.05 -7.20
C GLU A 52 -1.98 8.81 -8.29
N LYS A 53 -1.61 10.07 -8.54
CA LYS A 53 -2.27 10.91 -9.55
C LYS A 53 -1.95 10.48 -10.97
N ALA A 54 -0.74 10.01 -11.25
CA ALA A 54 -0.36 9.47 -12.54
C ALA A 54 -1.16 8.19 -12.88
N LEU A 55 -1.33 7.28 -11.91
CA LEU A 55 -2.17 6.08 -12.07
C LEU A 55 -3.63 6.45 -12.32
N LYS A 56 -4.16 7.45 -11.63
CA LYS A 56 -5.50 7.98 -11.90
C LYS A 56 -5.60 8.57 -13.31
N ALA A 57 -4.54 9.17 -13.84
CA ALA A 57 -4.50 9.61 -15.23
C ALA A 57 -4.63 8.42 -16.20
N VAL A 58 -3.95 7.30 -15.96
CA VAL A 58 -4.11 6.05 -16.75
C VAL A 58 -5.56 5.56 -16.74
N ILE A 59 -6.20 5.55 -15.58
CA ILE A 59 -7.61 5.12 -15.45
C ILE A 59 -8.56 6.05 -16.22
N ILE A 60 -8.33 7.36 -16.17
CA ILE A 60 -9.12 8.34 -16.91
C ILE A 60 -8.91 8.21 -18.41
N HIS A 61 -7.67 7.99 -18.82
CA HIS A 61 -7.30 7.77 -20.21
C HIS A 61 -8.02 6.53 -20.79
N GLY A 62 -8.15 5.46 -19.99
CA GLY A 62 -8.94 4.27 -20.32
C GLY A 62 -10.48 4.48 -20.34
N GLY A 63 -10.97 5.70 -20.15
CA GLY A 63 -12.40 6.02 -20.29
C GLY A 63 -13.21 5.99 -18.99
N TRP A 64 -12.56 5.98 -17.83
CA TRP A 64 -13.20 5.84 -16.52
C TRP A 64 -13.02 7.09 -15.63
N ARG A 65 -13.85 7.24 -14.60
CA ARG A 65 -13.65 8.31 -13.60
C ARG A 65 -12.49 7.94 -12.68
N ALA A 66 -11.79 8.96 -12.17
CA ALA A 66 -10.81 8.77 -11.11
C ALA A 66 -11.48 8.12 -9.88
N PRO A 67 -11.00 6.95 -9.41
CA PRO A 67 -11.54 6.31 -8.22
C PRO A 67 -11.19 7.10 -6.95
N ARG A 68 -12.05 6.99 -5.94
CA ARG A 68 -11.80 7.53 -4.58
C ARG A 68 -11.00 6.54 -3.74
N ILE A 69 -9.89 6.06 -4.30
CA ILE A 69 -8.94 5.15 -3.67
C ILE A 69 -7.54 5.76 -3.83
N HIS A 70 -6.71 5.57 -2.81
CA HIS A 70 -5.37 6.17 -2.73
C HIS A 70 -4.24 5.14 -2.69
N LYS A 71 -4.53 3.89 -2.29
CA LYS A 71 -3.51 2.83 -2.20
C LYS A 71 -2.97 2.48 -3.60
N LEU A 72 -1.66 2.62 -3.81
CA LEU A 72 -1.03 2.46 -5.12
C LEU A 72 -1.28 1.08 -5.74
N GLN A 73 -1.18 0.00 -4.97
CA GLN A 73 -1.45 -1.36 -5.47
C GLN A 73 -2.85 -1.49 -6.07
N VAL A 74 -3.85 -0.90 -5.40
CA VAL A 74 -5.24 -0.95 -5.87
C VAL A 74 -5.38 -0.16 -7.16
N LEU A 75 -4.77 1.03 -7.23
CA LEU A 75 -4.77 1.85 -8.44
C LEU A 75 -4.03 1.18 -9.61
N ILE A 76 -2.94 0.45 -9.35
CA ILE A 76 -2.22 -0.35 -10.36
C ILE A 76 -3.11 -1.48 -10.87
N GLY A 77 -3.81 -2.19 -9.98
CA GLY A 77 -4.79 -3.21 -10.37
C GLY A 77 -5.86 -2.64 -11.30
N LEU A 78 -6.45 -1.49 -10.93
CA LEU A 78 -7.44 -0.81 -11.76
C LEU A 78 -6.86 -0.29 -13.09
N ALA A 79 -5.61 0.19 -13.10
CA ALA A 79 -4.94 0.62 -14.31
C ALA A 79 -4.64 -0.56 -15.26
N ASN A 80 -4.27 -1.73 -14.74
CA ASN A 80 -4.08 -2.96 -15.51
C ASN A 80 -5.39 -3.44 -16.18
N GLU A 81 -6.55 -3.18 -15.57
CA GLU A 81 -7.85 -3.57 -16.12
C GLU A 81 -8.32 -2.70 -17.29
N VAL A 82 -7.78 -1.49 -17.42
CA VAL A 82 -8.30 -0.47 -18.34
C VAL A 82 -7.28 0.00 -19.37
N ASN A 83 -6.04 -0.50 -19.29
CA ASN A 83 -4.96 -0.17 -20.22
C ASN A 83 -3.99 -1.35 -20.39
N ASP A 84 -4.02 -1.96 -21.58
CA ASP A 84 -3.21 -3.15 -21.89
C ASP A 84 -1.70 -2.88 -21.93
N GLU A 85 -1.28 -1.71 -22.39
CA GLU A 85 0.13 -1.32 -22.41
C GLU A 85 0.67 -1.17 -20.99
N PHE A 86 -0.11 -0.55 -20.10
CA PHE A 86 0.18 -0.45 -18.69
C PHE A 86 0.29 -1.84 -18.05
N ARG A 87 -0.68 -2.74 -18.31
CA ARG A 87 -0.66 -4.13 -17.81
C ARG A 87 0.60 -4.88 -18.21
N ASN A 88 1.12 -4.63 -19.42
CA ASN A 88 2.31 -5.28 -19.95
C ASN A 88 3.63 -4.57 -19.57
N THR A 89 3.55 -3.50 -18.77
CA THR A 89 4.72 -2.76 -18.30
C THR A 89 5.17 -3.27 -16.94
N ARG A 90 6.47 -3.54 -16.80
CA ARG A 90 7.06 -3.90 -15.49
C ARG A 90 7.21 -2.66 -14.63
N LEU A 91 6.52 -2.64 -13.49
CA LEU A 91 6.54 -1.55 -12.52
C LEU A 91 7.22 -1.98 -11.23
N GLU A 92 8.11 -1.13 -10.69
CA GLU A 92 8.70 -1.30 -9.35
C GLU A 92 8.28 -0.11 -8.48
N PHE A 93 7.48 -0.40 -7.45
CA PHE A 93 6.89 0.60 -6.55
C PHE A 93 6.84 0.15 -5.10
N ARG A 94 7.46 -0.99 -4.75
CA ARG A 94 7.27 -1.60 -3.41
C ARG A 94 7.94 -0.79 -2.32
N HIS A 95 9.11 -0.24 -2.64
CA HIS A 95 9.82 0.62 -1.70
C HIS A 95 9.04 1.92 -1.50
N LEU A 96 8.58 2.56 -2.58
CA LEU A 96 7.72 3.75 -2.53
C LEU A 96 6.49 3.56 -1.63
N GLU A 97 5.77 2.45 -1.76
CA GLU A 97 4.55 2.18 -0.98
C GLU A 97 4.80 1.94 0.52
N SER A 98 6.05 1.67 0.92
CA SER A 98 6.37 1.42 2.33
C SER A 98 6.26 2.68 3.21
N PHE A 99 6.08 3.86 2.62
CA PHE A 99 6.08 5.15 3.33
C PHE A 99 4.71 5.83 3.42
N THR A 100 3.67 5.33 2.75
CA THR A 100 2.36 6.01 2.57
C THR A 100 1.73 6.51 3.88
N PHE A 101 1.83 5.73 4.95
CA PHE A 101 1.29 6.10 6.26
C PHE A 101 2.36 6.65 7.20
N ILE A 102 3.54 6.03 7.18
CA ILE A 102 4.61 6.31 8.14
C ILE A 102 5.21 7.70 7.94
N SER A 103 5.22 8.21 6.71
CA SER A 103 5.68 9.59 6.42
C SER A 103 4.85 10.70 7.08
N ARG A 104 3.69 10.39 7.65
CA ARG A 104 2.72 11.40 8.12
C ARG A 104 2.28 11.25 9.57
N TYR A 105 2.31 10.03 10.10
CA TYR A 105 1.65 9.71 11.36
C TYR A 105 2.65 9.18 12.40
N PRO A 106 3.06 10.03 13.37
CA PRO A 106 3.93 9.61 14.48
C PRO A 106 3.37 8.46 15.31
N PHE A 107 2.04 8.35 15.44
CA PHE A 107 1.38 7.29 16.21
C PHE A 107 1.61 5.86 15.69
N LEU A 108 2.17 5.72 14.49
CA LEU A 108 2.54 4.43 13.92
C LEU A 108 3.98 4.02 14.27
N LEU A 109 4.75 4.89 14.93
CA LEU A 109 6.15 4.64 15.19
C LEU A 109 6.31 3.84 16.49
N PRO A 110 7.29 2.91 16.54
CA PRO A 110 7.50 2.05 17.69
C PRO A 110 8.02 2.82 18.92
N ASP A 111 8.69 3.95 18.70
CA ASP A 111 9.14 4.87 19.73
C ASP A 111 8.28 6.13 19.73
N LYS A 112 7.61 6.41 20.86
CA LYS A 112 6.72 7.58 21.01
C LYS A 112 7.42 8.93 20.88
N GLU A 113 8.75 8.94 20.94
CA GLU A 113 9.58 10.13 20.85
C GLU A 113 10.01 10.42 19.41
N GLY A 114 9.99 9.41 18.54
CA GLY A 114 10.42 9.54 17.16
C GLY A 114 9.40 10.26 16.30
N THR A 115 9.88 10.97 15.28
CA THR A 115 9.03 11.55 14.23
C THR A 115 9.31 10.89 12.88
N PRO A 116 8.34 10.89 11.95
CA PRO A 116 8.57 10.46 10.57
C PRO A 116 9.80 11.13 9.92
N HIS A 117 10.05 12.40 10.26
CA HIS A 117 11.17 13.18 9.77
C HIS A 117 12.54 12.60 10.22
N GLU A 118 12.63 12.08 11.43
CA GLU A 118 13.87 11.53 12.00
C GLU A 118 14.15 10.11 11.53
N ILE A 119 13.11 9.30 11.32
CA ILE A 119 13.30 7.88 10.96
C ILE A 119 13.45 7.64 9.45
N ILE A 120 12.88 8.49 8.60
CA ILE A 120 12.98 8.35 7.13
C ILE A 120 14.29 8.94 6.65
N ARG A 121 15.22 8.06 6.24
CA ARG A 121 16.55 8.47 5.81
C ARG A 121 16.53 9.06 4.40
N LYS A 122 17.50 9.92 4.11
CA LYS A 122 17.69 10.47 2.76
C LYS A 122 17.80 9.40 1.67
N ALA A 123 18.47 8.28 1.96
CA ALA A 123 18.59 7.16 1.03
C ALA A 123 17.23 6.49 0.73
N ASP A 124 16.37 6.39 1.74
CA ASP A 124 15.02 5.86 1.59
C ASP A 124 14.16 6.76 0.70
N ALA A 125 14.16 8.06 1.00
CA ALA A 125 13.43 9.05 0.23
C ALA A 125 13.95 9.17 -1.21
N ALA A 126 15.27 9.17 -1.42
CA ALA A 126 15.88 9.19 -2.76
C ALA A 126 15.48 7.96 -3.59
N LYS A 127 15.44 6.78 -2.98
CA LYS A 127 14.99 5.56 -3.67
C LYS A 127 13.50 5.59 -3.97
N ALA A 128 12.66 6.11 -3.07
CA ALA A 128 11.23 6.30 -3.32
C ALA A 128 10.99 7.28 -4.48
N LEU A 129 11.70 8.41 -4.49
CA LEU A 129 11.67 9.39 -5.58
C LEU A 129 12.11 8.79 -6.92
N GLY A 130 13.21 8.04 -6.95
CA GLY A 130 13.69 7.37 -8.16
C GLY A 130 12.69 6.36 -8.73
N GLN A 131 11.96 5.65 -7.87
CA GLN A 131 10.85 4.80 -8.30
C GLN A 131 9.71 5.62 -8.89
N ALA A 132 9.28 6.68 -8.20
CA ALA A 132 8.21 7.55 -8.67
C ALA A 132 8.53 8.16 -10.04
N GLN A 133 9.76 8.65 -10.24
CA GLN A 133 10.24 9.15 -11.53
C GLN A 133 10.13 8.10 -12.63
N THR A 134 10.67 6.89 -12.39
CA THR A 134 10.63 5.78 -13.36
C THR A 134 9.19 5.42 -13.75
N LEU A 135 8.29 5.31 -12.77
CA LEU A 135 6.87 5.03 -13.00
C LEU A 135 6.18 6.12 -13.82
N ILE A 136 6.43 7.38 -13.47
CA ILE A 136 5.83 8.52 -14.17
C ILE A 136 6.35 8.62 -15.60
N ASP A 137 7.62 8.30 -15.85
CA ASP A 137 8.19 8.25 -17.20
C ASP A 137 7.56 7.14 -18.05
N GLN A 138 7.36 5.95 -17.47
CA GLN A 138 6.64 4.86 -18.13
C GLN A 138 5.18 5.28 -18.44
N ILE A 139 4.48 5.89 -17.48
CA ILE A 139 3.11 6.37 -17.66
C ILE A 139 3.05 7.47 -18.74
N ASN A 140 4.02 8.38 -18.80
CA ASN A 140 4.12 9.39 -19.86
C ASN A 140 4.23 8.77 -21.25
N ILE A 141 4.94 7.63 -21.39
CA ILE A 141 5.05 6.91 -22.67
C ILE A 141 3.68 6.30 -23.02
N ILE A 142 3.07 5.57 -22.08
CA ILE A 142 1.78 4.90 -22.25
C ILE A 142 0.68 5.90 -22.67
N LEU A 143 0.64 7.07 -22.03
CA LEU A 143 -0.38 8.09 -22.27
C LEU A 143 -0.20 8.88 -23.59
N LYS A 144 0.85 8.61 -24.38
CA LYS A 144 0.99 9.14 -25.75
C LYS A 144 0.23 8.33 -26.78
N HIS A 145 -0.04 7.07 -26.50
CA HIS A 145 -0.79 6.19 -27.40
C HIS A 145 -2.28 6.32 -27.12
N ASP A 146 -3.11 6.13 -28.15
CA ASP A 146 -4.56 6.08 -27.94
C ASP A 146 -4.94 4.94 -26.99
N PRO A 147 -5.97 5.11 -26.15
CA PRO A 147 -6.38 4.07 -25.23
C PRO A 147 -6.85 2.86 -26.03
N GLN A 148 -6.09 1.76 -25.93
CA GLN A 148 -6.47 0.48 -26.52
C GLN A 148 -7.74 -0.02 -25.81
N PRO A 149 -8.82 -0.35 -26.53
CA PRO A 149 -10.01 -0.91 -25.91
C PRO A 149 -9.65 -2.28 -25.30
N THR A 150 -9.80 -2.41 -23.99
CA THR A 150 -9.63 -3.70 -23.31
C THR A 150 -10.71 -4.65 -23.81
N THR A 151 -10.33 -5.60 -24.68
CA THR A 151 -11.27 -6.52 -25.33
C THR A 151 -11.86 -7.55 -24.37
N GLU A 152 -11.19 -7.82 -23.26
CA GLU A 152 -11.68 -8.64 -22.15
C GLU A 152 -11.12 -8.09 -20.84
N VAL A 153 -11.97 -7.84 -19.85
CA VAL A 153 -11.50 -7.58 -18.48
C VAL A 153 -10.98 -8.93 -17.98
N ALA A 154 -9.66 -9.13 -18.03
CA ALA A 154 -9.02 -10.33 -17.50
C ALA A 154 -9.25 -10.36 -15.98
N HIS A 155 -10.33 -11.03 -15.57
CA HIS A 155 -10.88 -11.10 -14.21
C HIS A 155 -11.24 -9.74 -13.59
N PRO A 156 -12.53 -9.35 -13.53
CA PRO A 156 -12.91 -8.13 -12.82
C PRO A 156 -12.41 -8.18 -11.37
N VAL A 157 -11.99 -7.03 -10.79
CA VAL A 157 -11.51 -6.96 -9.39
C VAL A 157 -12.42 -7.71 -8.41
N SER A 158 -13.74 -7.74 -8.65
CA SER A 158 -14.67 -8.53 -7.83
C SER A 158 -14.36 -10.03 -7.76
N GLU A 159 -13.80 -10.63 -8.80
CA GLU A 159 -13.36 -12.03 -8.81
C GLU A 159 -12.04 -12.24 -8.06
N MET A 160 -11.19 -11.21 -7.92
CA MET A 160 -9.94 -11.30 -7.16
C MET A 160 -10.16 -11.20 -5.63
N TYR A 161 -11.31 -10.68 -5.21
CA TYR A 161 -11.63 -10.36 -3.83
C TYR A 161 -12.85 -11.15 -3.30
N THR A 162 -13.11 -12.34 -3.85
CA THR A 162 -14.13 -13.26 -3.32
C THR A 162 -13.72 -13.75 -1.93
N GLN A 163 -14.69 -14.06 -1.07
CA GLN A 163 -14.40 -14.57 0.28
C GLN A 163 -13.40 -15.74 0.24
N ALA A 164 -13.63 -16.74 -0.62
CA ALA A 164 -12.78 -17.91 -0.72
C ALA A 164 -11.32 -17.57 -1.09
N ARG A 165 -11.10 -16.64 -2.03
CA ARG A 165 -9.75 -16.21 -2.41
C ARG A 165 -9.06 -15.39 -1.31
N VAL A 166 -9.83 -14.55 -0.61
CA VAL A 166 -9.30 -13.78 0.53
C VAL A 166 -8.91 -14.72 1.66
N GLU A 167 -9.71 -15.75 1.95
CA GLU A 167 -9.40 -16.77 2.95
C GLU A 167 -8.14 -17.57 2.57
N GLU A 168 -8.05 -18.05 1.33
CA GLU A 168 -6.85 -18.72 0.80
C GLU A 168 -5.61 -17.81 0.94
N ARG A 169 -5.76 -16.54 0.57
CA ARG A 169 -4.70 -15.54 0.68
C ARG A 169 -4.28 -15.30 2.13
N LEU A 170 -5.21 -15.27 3.08
CA LEU A 170 -4.90 -15.09 4.50
C LEU A 170 -4.10 -16.28 5.06
N VAL A 171 -4.41 -17.50 4.62
CA VAL A 171 -3.63 -18.69 4.99
C VAL A 171 -2.19 -18.57 4.48
N GLU A 172 -2.02 -18.25 3.20
CA GLU A 172 -0.70 -18.07 2.58
C GLU A 172 0.12 -16.95 3.27
N VAL A 173 -0.52 -15.80 3.51
CA VAL A 173 0.11 -14.66 4.19
C VAL A 173 0.54 -15.04 5.60
N LYS A 174 -0.34 -15.68 6.39
CA LYS A 174 -0.03 -16.15 7.73
C LYS A 174 1.18 -17.09 7.71
N GLU A 175 1.18 -18.11 6.85
CA GLU A 175 2.28 -19.08 6.78
C GLU A 175 3.62 -18.45 6.39
N ASN A 176 3.62 -17.53 5.42
CA ASN A 176 4.82 -16.80 5.01
C ASN A 176 5.34 -15.89 6.13
N LEU A 177 4.45 -15.18 6.84
CA LEU A 177 4.84 -14.31 7.94
C LEU A 177 5.34 -15.09 9.16
N VAL A 178 4.73 -16.24 9.48
CA VAL A 178 5.21 -17.14 10.55
C VAL A 178 6.63 -17.62 10.24
N ARG A 179 6.88 -18.07 9.00
CA ARG A 179 8.22 -18.52 8.58
C ARG A 179 9.26 -17.40 8.60
N GLU A 180 8.86 -16.20 8.21
CA GLU A 180 9.77 -15.07 8.08
C GLU A 180 10.13 -14.44 9.42
N PHE A 181 9.17 -14.27 10.32
CA PHE A 181 9.35 -13.48 11.54
C PHE A 181 9.37 -14.28 12.83
N ASP A 182 8.95 -15.56 12.82
CA ASP A 182 8.67 -16.32 14.04
C ASP A 182 7.93 -15.46 15.09
N PRO A 183 6.72 -14.97 14.76
CA PRO A 183 6.02 -13.98 15.58
C PRO A 183 5.41 -14.60 16.84
N GLU A 184 5.14 -13.77 17.83
CA GLU A 184 4.27 -14.13 18.95
C GLU A 184 2.80 -14.11 18.51
N ARG A 185 2.43 -13.12 17.70
CA ARG A 185 1.04 -12.93 17.27
C ARG A 185 0.94 -12.24 15.91
N ILE A 186 -0.06 -12.63 15.12
CA ILE A 186 -0.45 -11.96 13.86
C ILE A 186 -1.93 -11.63 13.95
N ILE A 187 -2.28 -10.36 13.72
CA ILE A 187 -3.66 -9.86 13.80
C ILE A 187 -4.02 -9.19 12.46
N LEU A 188 -5.12 -9.61 11.85
CA LEU A 188 -5.76 -8.90 10.76
C LEU A 188 -6.66 -7.80 11.33
N PHE A 189 -6.45 -6.56 10.94
CA PHE A 189 -7.29 -5.45 11.34
C PHE A 189 -7.87 -4.70 10.12
N GLY A 190 -8.56 -3.59 10.37
CA GLY A 190 -9.09 -2.74 9.31
C GLY A 190 -10.25 -3.38 8.56
N ARG A 191 -10.33 -3.14 7.24
CA ARG A 191 -11.53 -3.46 6.46
C ARG A 191 -11.83 -4.96 6.41
N PHE A 192 -10.80 -5.78 6.21
CA PHE A 192 -10.97 -7.23 6.08
C PHE A 192 -11.25 -7.92 7.41
N ALA A 193 -10.88 -7.34 8.55
CA ALA A 193 -11.31 -7.85 9.84
C ALA A 193 -12.85 -7.81 9.98
N ARG A 194 -13.48 -6.71 9.54
CA ARG A 194 -14.93 -6.50 9.61
C ARG A 194 -15.72 -7.24 8.54
N THR A 195 -15.21 -7.33 7.31
CA THR A 195 -15.90 -8.02 6.20
C THR A 195 -14.92 -8.67 5.22
N MET A 196 -15.15 -9.95 4.89
CA MET A 196 -14.30 -10.72 3.97
C MET A 196 -14.62 -10.47 2.49
N GLU A 197 -15.71 -9.74 2.19
CA GLU A 197 -16.11 -9.38 0.83
C GLU A 197 -16.31 -7.87 0.71
N PRO A 198 -15.22 -7.07 0.76
CA PRO A 198 -15.35 -5.63 0.73
C PRO A 198 -15.89 -5.18 -0.64
N LYS A 199 -16.83 -4.23 -0.63
CA LYS A 199 -17.39 -3.62 -1.86
C LYS A 199 -16.33 -2.93 -2.74
N GLN A 200 -15.20 -2.56 -2.15
CA GLN A 200 -14.08 -1.88 -2.79
C GLN A 200 -12.78 -2.62 -2.50
N PRO A 201 -11.83 -2.66 -3.44
CA PRO A 201 -10.57 -3.35 -3.25
C PRO A 201 -9.80 -2.60 -2.17
N SER A 202 -9.08 -3.37 -1.38
CA SER A 202 -8.31 -2.87 -0.23
C SER A 202 -7.07 -3.72 -0.07
N THR A 203 -6.19 -3.35 0.84
CA THR A 203 -5.09 -4.18 1.33
C THR A 203 -5.54 -4.96 2.57
N LEU A 204 -4.82 -6.04 2.89
CA LEU A 204 -4.87 -6.72 4.19
C LEU A 204 -4.01 -5.91 5.16
N ASP A 205 -4.65 -5.17 6.06
CA ASP A 205 -3.95 -4.45 7.12
C ASP A 205 -3.58 -5.47 8.22
N ILE A 206 -2.29 -5.76 8.38
CA ILE A 206 -1.78 -6.84 9.26
C ILE A 206 -0.87 -6.25 10.32
N LEU A 207 -1.15 -6.57 11.58
CA LEU A 207 -0.29 -6.26 12.73
C LEU A 207 0.48 -7.54 13.11
N ILE A 208 1.79 -7.42 13.28
CA ILE A 208 2.68 -8.51 13.66
C ILE A 208 3.41 -8.11 14.93
N ILE A 209 3.37 -8.97 15.95
CA ILE A 209 4.18 -8.83 17.15
C ILE A 209 5.29 -9.88 17.08
N ALA A 210 6.55 -9.45 16.96
CA ALA A 210 7.69 -10.33 16.77
C ALA A 210 9.00 -9.67 17.25
N GLU A 211 9.88 -10.45 17.85
CA GLU A 211 11.23 -10.02 18.22
C GLU A 211 12.07 -9.67 16.99
N THR A 212 12.73 -8.51 17.00
CA THR A 212 13.62 -8.08 15.90
C THR A 212 14.47 -6.87 16.26
N GLU A 213 15.72 -6.88 15.79
CA GLU A 213 16.69 -5.77 15.87
C GLU A 213 16.65 -4.88 14.61
N GLU A 214 15.83 -5.21 13.60
CA GLU A 214 15.76 -4.43 12.37
C GLU A 214 15.08 -3.07 12.60
N PRO A 215 15.49 -2.00 11.90
CA PRO A 215 14.75 -0.74 11.93
C PRO A 215 13.31 -0.90 11.44
N PHE A 216 12.37 -0.14 12.00
CA PHE A 216 10.92 -0.25 11.75
C PHE A 216 10.55 -0.37 10.25
N ILE A 217 11.10 0.51 9.42
CA ILE A 217 10.86 0.53 7.96
C ILE A 217 11.37 -0.76 7.27
N GLU A 218 12.49 -1.32 7.73
CA GLU A 218 13.06 -2.55 7.14
C GLU A 218 12.17 -3.76 7.45
N ARG A 219 11.59 -3.84 8.65
CA ARG A 219 10.61 -4.88 9.01
C ARG A 219 9.43 -4.89 8.03
N ILE A 220 8.93 -3.72 7.66
CA ILE A 220 7.81 -3.56 6.72
C ILE A 220 8.20 -4.00 5.30
N LYS A 221 9.36 -3.56 4.82
CA LYS A 221 9.89 -3.98 3.51
C LYS A 221 10.07 -5.50 3.46
N ARG A 222 10.57 -6.09 4.54
CA ARG A 222 10.76 -7.53 4.70
C ARG A 222 9.43 -8.28 4.66
N ALA A 223 8.42 -7.85 5.42
CA ALA A 223 7.08 -8.45 5.40
C ALA A 223 6.38 -8.34 4.04
N ARG A 224 6.48 -7.19 3.37
CA ARG A 224 5.96 -7.01 2.00
C ARG A 224 6.67 -7.90 0.98
N LYS A 225 7.97 -8.15 1.17
CA LYS A 225 8.75 -9.07 0.32
C LYS A 225 8.36 -10.53 0.57
N ALA A 226 8.16 -10.93 1.83
CA ALA A 226 7.76 -12.29 2.21
C ALA A 226 6.35 -12.64 1.69
N THR A 227 5.47 -11.65 1.62
CA THR A 227 4.08 -11.81 1.17
C THR A 227 3.85 -11.40 -0.28
N LYS A 228 4.91 -11.30 -1.11
CA LYS A 228 4.79 -10.88 -2.51
C LYS A 228 3.97 -11.87 -3.37
N GLY A 229 3.37 -11.37 -4.45
CA GLY A 229 2.87 -12.23 -5.54
C GLY A 229 1.39 -12.63 -5.46
N GLY A 230 0.64 -12.11 -4.49
CA GLY A 230 -0.81 -12.37 -4.36
C GLY A 230 -1.62 -11.12 -4.03
N VAL A 231 -2.94 -11.24 -4.21
CA VAL A 231 -3.93 -10.22 -3.85
C VAL A 231 -4.95 -10.81 -2.85
N PRO A 232 -5.47 -10.02 -1.90
CA PRO A 232 -5.10 -8.63 -1.64
C PRO A 232 -3.66 -8.49 -1.11
N VAL A 233 -3.07 -7.32 -1.36
CA VAL A 233 -1.70 -7.01 -0.92
C VAL A 233 -1.69 -6.73 0.57
N VAL A 234 -0.60 -7.09 1.24
CA VAL A 234 -0.42 -6.89 2.67
C VAL A 234 0.13 -5.49 2.95
N GLU A 235 -0.49 -4.82 3.92
CA GLU A 235 -0.02 -3.58 4.53
C GLU A 235 0.36 -3.89 5.99
N PRO A 236 1.63 -4.27 6.24
CA PRO A 236 2.04 -4.77 7.54
C PRO A 236 2.54 -3.64 8.46
N LEU A 237 2.27 -3.76 9.75
CA LEU A 237 2.94 -3.07 10.84
C LEU A 237 3.56 -4.11 11.77
N ILE A 238 4.83 -3.92 12.14
CA ILE A 238 5.58 -4.90 12.91
C ILE A 238 6.22 -4.23 14.12
N TYR A 239 5.85 -4.69 15.31
CA TYR A 239 6.36 -4.21 16.59
C TYR A 239 7.00 -5.35 17.36
N THR A 240 8.03 -5.05 18.16
CA THR A 240 8.50 -5.98 19.19
C THR A 240 7.46 -6.08 20.31
N PRO A 241 7.49 -7.13 21.14
CA PRO A 241 6.61 -7.22 22.30
C PRO A 241 6.71 -5.99 23.22
N GLU A 242 7.91 -5.44 23.41
CA GLU A 242 8.15 -4.24 24.21
C GLU A 242 7.52 -3.00 23.58
N GLU A 243 7.76 -2.76 22.28
CA GLU A 243 7.19 -1.64 21.54
C GLU A 243 5.65 -1.71 21.55
N PHE A 244 5.09 -2.90 21.33
CA PHE A 244 3.64 -3.13 21.36
C PHE A 244 3.04 -2.84 22.74
N THR A 245 3.71 -3.29 23.80
CA THR A 245 3.30 -3.01 25.19
C THR A 245 3.33 -1.51 25.46
N LEU A 246 4.43 -0.84 25.13
CA LEU A 246 4.59 0.59 25.30
C LEU A 246 3.48 1.38 24.59
N MET A 247 3.13 0.99 23.37
CA MET A 247 2.12 1.68 22.56
C MET A 247 0.68 1.38 22.99
N THR A 248 0.41 0.26 23.66
CA THR A 248 -0.95 -0.12 24.11
C THR A 248 -1.25 0.27 25.55
N GLU A 249 -0.24 0.46 26.41
CA GLU A 249 -0.46 0.77 27.83
C GLU A 249 -0.77 2.23 28.13
N GLN A 250 -0.42 3.18 27.24
CA GLN A 250 -0.71 4.60 27.47
C GLN A 250 -1.77 5.11 26.49
N LYS A 251 -2.94 5.46 27.04
CA LYS A 251 -4.22 5.76 26.37
C LYS A 251 -4.27 7.07 25.56
N GLU A 252 -3.14 7.63 25.15
CA GLU A 252 -3.12 8.90 24.40
C GLU A 252 -3.51 8.68 22.93
N GLU A 253 -3.16 7.52 22.36
CA GLU A 253 -3.43 7.19 20.96
C GLU A 253 -4.01 5.76 20.83
N THR A 254 -5.24 5.66 20.32
CA THR A 254 -6.03 4.41 20.38
C THR A 254 -5.87 3.50 19.16
N PHE A 255 -4.88 3.76 18.29
CA PHE A 255 -4.77 3.06 17.01
C PHE A 255 -4.52 1.56 17.18
N LEU A 256 -3.50 1.17 17.95
CA LEU A 256 -3.19 -0.25 18.20
C LEU A 256 -4.23 -0.93 19.07
N GLU A 257 -4.78 -0.22 20.07
CA GLU A 257 -5.90 -0.71 20.87
C GLU A 257 -7.08 -1.11 19.97
N SER A 258 -7.48 -0.22 19.05
CA SER A 258 -8.56 -0.50 18.09
C SER A 258 -8.21 -1.66 17.15
N ALA A 259 -6.95 -1.76 16.71
CA ALA A 259 -6.49 -2.84 15.85
C ALA A 259 -6.55 -4.22 16.55
N VAL A 260 -6.33 -4.26 17.86
CA VAL A 260 -6.42 -5.47 18.69
C VAL A 260 -7.88 -5.81 19.02
N GLU A 261 -8.68 -4.82 19.41
CA GLU A 261 -10.09 -5.00 19.80
C GLU A 261 -10.99 -5.39 18.62
N GLU A 262 -10.86 -4.70 17.47
CA GLU A 262 -11.65 -5.00 16.27
C GLU A 262 -10.99 -6.07 15.38
N GLY A 263 -9.76 -6.46 15.70
CA GLY A 263 -8.95 -7.36 14.90
C GLY A 263 -9.36 -8.82 14.98
N LYS A 264 -8.93 -9.59 13.98
CA LYS A 264 -9.01 -11.06 13.95
C LYS A 264 -7.61 -11.64 14.10
N VAL A 265 -7.39 -12.41 15.16
CA VAL A 265 -6.14 -13.13 15.37
C VAL A 265 -6.01 -14.22 14.29
N LEU A 266 -4.96 -14.11 13.46
CA LEU A 266 -4.63 -15.10 12.43
C LEU A 266 -3.66 -16.17 12.95
N TYR A 267 -2.81 -15.78 13.91
CA TYR A 267 -1.83 -16.64 14.54
C TYR A 267 -1.53 -16.12 15.95
N GLU A 268 -1.37 -17.04 16.88
CA GLU A 268 -0.88 -16.77 18.23
C GLU A 268 -0.02 -17.95 18.66
N ARG A 269 1.20 -17.67 19.10
CA ARG A 269 2.10 -18.69 19.63
C ARG A 269 1.47 -19.27 20.89
N SER A 270 1.23 -20.58 20.89
CA SER A 270 0.82 -21.27 22.11
C SER A 270 1.96 -21.17 23.12
N ALA A 271 1.68 -20.66 24.33
CA ALA A 271 2.67 -20.70 25.40
C ALA A 271 3.10 -22.17 25.60
N GLU A 272 4.40 -22.46 25.52
CA GLU A 272 4.88 -23.76 25.97
C GLU A 272 4.46 -23.93 27.43
N PRO A 273 3.85 -25.06 27.82
CA PRO A 273 3.60 -25.30 29.24
C PRO A 273 4.96 -25.31 29.92
N THR A 274 5.19 -24.31 30.78
CA THR A 274 6.33 -24.24 31.68
C THR A 274 6.44 -25.61 32.35
N GLN A 275 7.44 -26.41 31.96
CA GLN A 275 7.73 -27.66 32.64
C GLN A 275 8.28 -27.26 34.01
N SER A 276 7.38 -27.28 35.00
CA SER A 276 7.70 -27.22 36.43
C SER A 276 8.38 -28.49 36.92
#